data_AF-A0A653PQD2-F1
#
_entry.id   AF-A0A653PQD2-F1
#
_cell.length_a   1.000
_cell.length_b   1.000
_cell.length_c   1.000
_cell.angle_alpha   90.00
_cell.angle_beta   90.00
_cell.angle_gamma   90.00
#
_symmetry.space_group_name_H-M   'P 1'
#
loop_
_entity.id
_entity.type
_entity.pdbx_description
1 polymer ?
#
loop_
_entity_poly.entity_id
_entity_poly.type
_entity_poly.pdbx_seq_one_letter_code
_entity_poly.pdbx_strand_id
1 'polypeptide(L)'
;MGEVLCGLAHIFLLMASENANKAALKSAKEFSRAEMNQSSALYQTPTRAVLYALMDLQAQKDLDDVLKGLEQNLKPGAFYSSRDVLVAIARFIGKKVDVMRPDEASAARVLADGIENQRM
;
A
#
# COMPACT_ATOMS: atom_id res chain seq x y z
N MET A 1 -17.29 -22.76 11.63
CA MET A 1 -17.86 -21.41 11.80
C MET A 1 -16.77 -20.44 12.23
N GLY A 2 -15.67 -20.32 11.48
CA GLY A 2 -14.44 -19.65 11.95
C GLY A 2 -13.67 -18.84 10.91
N GLU A 3 -14.18 -18.71 9.68
CA GLU A 3 -13.42 -18.10 8.57
C GLU A 3 -13.82 -16.64 8.30
N VAL A 4 -14.92 -16.15 8.89
CA VAL A 4 -15.45 -14.81 8.63
C VAL A 4 -14.85 -13.74 9.56
N LEU A 5 -14.23 -14.13 10.68
CA LEU A 5 -13.68 -13.19 11.67
C LEU A 5 -12.28 -12.65 11.30
N CYS A 6 -11.54 -13.31 10.40
CA CYS A 6 -10.17 -12.92 10.04
C CYS A 6 -10.12 -11.69 9.11
N GLY A 7 -11.22 -11.38 8.40
CA GLY A 7 -11.30 -10.24 7.49
C GLY A 7 -11.33 -8.88 8.20
N LEU A 8 -11.89 -8.81 9.43
CA LEU A 8 -12.00 -7.55 10.19
C LEU A 8 -10.72 -7.21 10.97
N ALA A 9 -9.93 -8.21 11.39
CA ALA A 9 -8.68 -7.99 12.12
C ALA A 9 -7.59 -7.28 11.27
N HIS A 10 -7.68 -7.40 9.94
CA HIS A 10 -6.72 -6.78 9.01
C HIS A 10 -6.86 -5.25 8.91
N ILE A 11 -8.08 -4.73 9.03
CA ILE A 11 -8.32 -3.28 8.97
C ILE A 11 -7.75 -2.60 10.21
N PHE A 12 -7.73 -3.29 11.35
CA PHE A 12 -7.22 -2.75 12.61
C PHE A 12 -5.73 -2.39 12.55
N LEU A 13 -4.92 -3.19 11.85
CA LEU A 13 -3.50 -2.93 11.65
C LEU A 13 -3.26 -1.65 10.82
N LEU A 14 -4.16 -1.35 9.85
CA LEU A 14 -4.14 -0.14 9.01
C LEU A 14 -4.40 1.17 9.76
N MET A 15 -5.04 1.10 10.92
CA MET A 15 -5.53 2.27 11.63
C MET A 15 -4.51 2.73 12.67
N ALA A 16 -4.13 4.00 12.63
CA ALA A 16 -3.29 4.63 13.67
C ALA A 16 -4.09 4.90 14.96
N SER A 17 -5.43 4.94 14.90
CA SER A 17 -6.29 5.04 16.07
C SER A 17 -7.73 4.61 15.76
N GLU A 18 -8.40 4.00 16.74
CA GLU A 18 -9.79 3.52 16.68
C GLU A 18 -10.84 4.58 17.05
N ASN A 19 -10.41 5.78 17.43
CA ASN A 19 -11.36 6.85 17.76
C ASN A 19 -12.06 7.34 16.48
N ALA A 20 -13.39 7.42 16.49
CA ALA A 20 -14.20 7.80 15.32
C ALA A 20 -13.83 9.17 14.70
N ASN A 21 -13.16 10.05 15.46
CA ASN A 21 -12.66 11.35 14.99
C ASN A 21 -11.13 11.38 14.73
N LYS A 22 -10.44 10.24 14.89
CA LYS A 22 -8.97 10.06 14.76
C LYS A 22 -8.60 8.79 13.98
N ALA A 23 -9.52 8.24 13.19
CA ALA A 23 -9.27 7.17 12.22
C ALA A 23 -8.29 7.63 11.13
N ALA A 24 -7.03 7.85 11.49
CA ALA A 24 -5.95 8.16 10.58
C ALA A 24 -5.35 6.83 10.11
N LEU A 25 -5.22 6.62 8.82
CA LEU A 25 -4.29 5.59 8.35
C LEU A 25 -2.89 6.00 8.83
N LYS A 26 -2.17 5.06 9.45
CA LYS A 26 -0.71 5.22 9.65
C LYS A 26 -0.12 5.61 8.32
N SER A 27 0.74 6.63 8.30
CA SER A 27 1.39 7.06 7.06
C SER A 27 2.15 5.87 6.46
N ALA A 28 2.29 5.78 5.14
CA ALA A 28 3.02 4.66 4.51
C ALA A 28 4.40 4.40 5.16
N LYS A 29 5.09 5.48 5.59
CA LYS A 29 6.34 5.47 6.34
C LYS A 29 6.25 4.83 7.75
N GLU A 30 5.15 5.04 8.46
CA GLU A 30 4.88 4.47 9.78
C GLU A 30 4.45 3.01 9.69
N PHE A 31 3.70 2.67 8.64
CA PHE A 31 3.26 1.31 8.36
C PHE A 31 4.41 0.41 7.90
N SER A 32 5.29 0.93 7.03
CA SER A 32 6.48 0.24 6.53
C SER A 32 7.43 -0.18 7.66
N ARG A 33 7.70 0.70 8.64
CA ARG A 33 8.59 0.37 9.77
C ARG A 33 8.01 -0.66 10.74
N ALA A 34 6.71 -0.65 10.99
CA ALA A 34 6.08 -1.58 11.93
C ALA A 34 5.96 -3.00 11.36
N GLU A 35 5.79 -3.13 10.04
CA GLU A 35 5.50 -4.39 9.33
C GLU A 35 6.69 -4.95 8.53
N MET A 36 7.92 -4.57 8.91
CA MET A 36 9.18 -5.01 8.29
C MET A 36 9.65 -6.42 8.71
N ASN A 37 8.99 -7.06 9.68
CA ASN A 37 9.31 -8.43 10.11
C ASN A 37 8.74 -9.49 9.14
N GLN A 38 9.50 -10.55 8.85
CA GLN A 38 9.04 -11.70 8.05
C GLN A 38 7.85 -12.44 8.69
N SER A 39 7.60 -12.22 9.98
CA SER A 39 6.45 -12.73 10.73
C SER A 39 5.22 -11.82 10.71
N SER A 40 5.24 -10.70 9.98
CA SER A 40 4.07 -9.83 9.80
C SER A 40 3.04 -10.51 8.90
N ALA A 41 1.76 -10.38 9.26
CA ALA A 41 0.62 -10.85 8.47
C ALA A 41 0.57 -10.29 7.04
N LEU A 42 1.33 -9.21 6.78
CA LEU A 42 1.38 -8.52 5.50
C LEU A 42 2.61 -8.87 4.66
N TYR A 43 3.46 -9.79 5.10
CA TYR A 43 4.61 -10.27 4.31
C TYR A 43 4.14 -10.83 2.95
N GLN A 44 4.72 -10.33 1.86
CA GLN A 44 4.35 -10.65 0.46
C GLN A 44 2.88 -10.38 0.08
N THR A 45 2.19 -9.48 0.78
CA THR A 45 0.85 -9.05 0.40
C THR A 45 0.90 -7.86 -0.57
N PRO A 46 -0.09 -7.72 -1.47
CA PRO A 46 -0.18 -6.57 -2.37
C PRO A 46 -0.28 -5.24 -1.61
N THR A 47 -0.95 -5.24 -0.45
CA THR A 47 -1.06 -4.05 0.41
C THR A 47 0.31 -3.56 0.89
N ARG A 48 1.19 -4.46 1.36
CA ARG A 48 2.55 -4.09 1.77
C ARG A 48 3.37 -3.57 0.59
N ALA A 49 3.28 -4.22 -0.57
CA ALA A 49 4.02 -3.81 -1.76
C ALA A 49 3.65 -2.38 -2.19
N VAL A 50 2.35 -2.05 -2.19
CA VAL A 50 1.87 -0.68 -2.49
C VAL A 50 2.37 0.32 -1.46
N LEU A 51 2.29 0.02 -0.16
CA LEU A 51 2.74 0.95 0.88
C LEU A 51 4.25 1.20 0.83
N TYR A 52 5.04 0.18 0.48
CA TYR A 52 6.48 0.33 0.28
C TYR A 52 6.80 1.20 -0.94
N ALA A 53 6.09 0.98 -2.05
CA ALA A 53 6.23 1.78 -3.26
C ALA A 53 5.85 3.26 -3.04
N LEU A 54 4.80 3.53 -2.26
CA LEU A 54 4.44 4.89 -1.86
C LEU A 54 5.55 5.55 -1.03
N MET A 55 6.12 4.82 -0.08
CA MET A 55 7.24 5.32 0.72
C MET A 55 8.44 5.68 -0.15
N ASP A 56 8.77 4.86 -1.16
CA ASP A 56 9.87 5.13 -2.08
C ASP A 56 9.60 6.34 -2.98
N LEU A 57 8.37 6.53 -3.47
CA LEU A 57 7.98 7.75 -4.20
C LEU A 57 8.06 9.00 -3.33
N GLN A 58 7.63 8.92 -2.07
CA GLN A 58 7.77 10.02 -1.11
C GLN A 58 9.24 10.30 -0.76
N ALA A 59 10.11 9.30 -0.89
CA ALA A 59 11.56 9.46 -0.79
C ALA A 59 12.21 9.96 -2.10
N GLN A 60 11.39 10.41 -3.07
CA GLN A 60 11.82 10.92 -4.37
C GLN A 60 12.62 9.91 -5.20
N LYS A 61 12.38 8.61 -5.02
CA LYS A 61 12.90 7.61 -5.94
C LYS A 61 12.20 7.68 -7.28
N ASP A 62 12.92 7.26 -8.31
CA ASP A 62 12.39 7.16 -9.66
C ASP A 62 11.25 6.14 -9.74
N LEU A 63 10.23 6.43 -10.56
CA LEU A 63 9.06 5.58 -10.72
C LEU A 63 9.42 4.18 -11.24
N ASP A 64 10.42 4.05 -12.11
CA ASP A 64 10.86 2.76 -12.65
C ASP A 64 11.49 1.88 -11.55
N ASP A 65 12.28 2.48 -10.66
CA ASP A 65 12.89 1.79 -9.51
C ASP A 65 11.82 1.38 -8.49
N VAL A 66 10.84 2.26 -8.27
CA VAL A 66 9.68 1.98 -7.41
C VAL A 66 8.87 0.80 -7.94
N LEU A 67 8.57 0.76 -9.24
CA LEU A 67 7.79 -0.33 -9.84
C LEU A 67 8.54 -1.66 -9.76
N LYS A 68 9.86 -1.67 -10.01
CA LYS A 68 10.70 -2.86 -9.79
C LYS A 68 10.70 -3.31 -8.33
N GLY A 69 10.80 -2.36 -7.40
CA GLY A 69 10.71 -2.63 -5.96
C GLY A 69 9.34 -3.21 -5.58
N LEU A 70 8.26 -2.70 -6.18
CA LEU A 70 6.91 -3.21 -5.98
C LEU A 70 6.81 -4.68 -6.40
N GLU A 71 7.33 -5.03 -7.59
CA GLU A 71 7.36 -6.41 -8.09
C GLU A 71 8.15 -7.36 -7.17
N GLN A 72 9.31 -6.90 -6.66
CA GLN A 72 10.14 -7.68 -5.73
C GLN A 72 9.49 -7.92 -4.37
N ASN A 73 8.59 -7.04 -3.94
CA ASN A 73 7.85 -7.18 -2.68
C ASN A 73 6.64 -8.13 -2.82
N LEU A 74 6.31 -8.59 -4.03
CA LEU A 74 5.28 -9.56 -4.30
C LEU A 74 5.86 -10.98 -4.41
N LYS A 75 4.97 -11.98 -4.44
CA LYS A 75 5.36 -13.32 -4.87
C LYS A 75 5.77 -13.27 -6.35
N PRO A 76 6.81 -14.03 -6.77
CA PRO A 76 7.22 -14.08 -8.17
C PRO A 76 6.04 -14.44 -9.09
N GLY A 77 5.82 -13.61 -10.12
CA GLY A 77 4.71 -13.75 -11.08
C GLY A 77 3.36 -13.21 -10.61
N ALA A 78 3.23 -12.70 -9.37
CA ALA A 78 1.96 -12.22 -8.85
C ALA A 78 1.60 -10.78 -9.25
N PHE A 79 2.56 -10.02 -9.79
CA PHE A 79 2.35 -8.61 -10.18
C PHE A 79 1.19 -8.46 -11.17
N TYR A 80 1.27 -9.15 -12.31
CA TYR A 80 0.24 -9.08 -13.35
C TYR A 80 -1.13 -9.58 -12.89
N SER A 81 -1.16 -10.69 -12.15
CA SER A 81 -2.40 -11.26 -11.60
C SER A 81 -3.05 -10.38 -10.52
N SER A 82 -2.27 -9.52 -9.86
CA SER A 82 -2.74 -8.63 -8.79
C SER A 82 -2.84 -7.17 -9.22
N ARG A 83 -2.60 -6.86 -10.50
CA ARG A 83 -2.48 -5.50 -11.00
C ARG A 83 -3.69 -4.62 -10.65
N ASP A 84 -4.89 -5.13 -10.91
CA ASP A 84 -6.14 -4.42 -10.59
C ASP A 84 -6.26 -4.13 -9.09
N VAL A 85 -5.88 -5.12 -8.26
CA VAL A 85 -5.86 -4.98 -6.80
C VAL A 85 -4.83 -3.93 -6.35
N LEU A 86 -3.64 -3.92 -6.94
CA LEU A 86 -2.58 -2.94 -6.61
C LEU A 86 -3.02 -1.51 -6.95
N VAL A 87 -3.63 -1.31 -8.13
CA VAL A 87 -4.20 -0.03 -8.57
C VAL A 87 -5.33 0.40 -7.64
N ALA A 88 -6.24 -0.51 -7.29
CA ALA A 88 -7.35 -0.23 -6.39
C ALA A 88 -6.86 0.21 -5.00
N ILE A 89 -5.85 -0.46 -4.45
CA ILE A 89 -5.24 -0.11 -3.17
C ILE A 89 -4.60 1.28 -3.24
N ALA A 90 -3.77 1.55 -4.26
CA ALA A 90 -3.11 2.85 -4.43
C ALA A 90 -4.14 3.99 -4.54
N ARG A 91 -5.18 3.83 -5.37
CA ARG A 91 -6.27 4.81 -5.50
C ARG A 91 -7.05 5.00 -4.20
N PHE A 92 -7.33 3.92 -3.47
CA PHE A 92 -8.01 3.99 -2.18
C PHE A 92 -7.22 4.81 -1.17
N ILE A 93 -5.91 4.54 -1.05
CA ILE A 93 -5.01 5.30 -0.17
C ILE A 93 -5.01 6.78 -0.58
N GLY A 94 -4.81 7.07 -1.87
CA GLY A 94 -4.79 8.44 -2.38
C GLY A 94 -6.06 9.21 -2.04
N LYS A 95 -7.24 8.60 -2.24
CA LYS A 95 -8.53 9.21 -1.89
C LYS A 95 -8.71 9.42 -0.39
N LYS A 96 -8.18 8.51 0.44
CA LYS A 96 -8.28 8.60 1.90
C LYS A 96 -7.40 9.70 2.50
N VAL A 97 -6.22 9.93 1.92
CA VAL A 97 -5.25 10.88 2.47
C VAL A 97 -5.27 12.25 1.78
N ASP A 98 -6.03 12.42 0.68
CA ASP A 98 -6.13 13.65 -0.14
C ASP A 98 -6.24 14.95 0.67
N VAL A 99 -7.10 14.96 1.70
CA VAL A 99 -7.37 16.15 2.51
C VAL A 99 -6.29 16.44 3.55
N MET A 100 -5.64 15.40 4.11
CA MET A 100 -4.65 15.56 5.19
C MET A 100 -3.20 15.61 4.69
N ARG A 101 -2.89 14.88 3.61
CA ARG A 101 -1.55 14.66 3.08
C ARG A 101 -1.61 14.66 1.54
N PRO A 102 -1.73 15.85 0.92
CA PRO A 102 -1.87 15.96 -0.54
C PRO A 102 -0.64 15.46 -1.32
N ASP A 103 0.54 15.49 -0.69
CA ASP A 103 1.78 14.94 -1.24
C ASP A 103 1.72 13.40 -1.36
N GLU A 104 1.30 12.72 -0.29
CA GLU A 104 1.08 11.26 -0.30
C GLU A 104 -0.04 10.87 -1.27
N ALA A 105 -1.09 11.69 -1.35
CA ALA A 105 -2.17 11.47 -2.30
C ALA A 105 -1.72 11.60 -3.76
N SER A 106 -0.84 12.56 -4.05
CA SER A 106 -0.22 12.71 -5.37
C SER A 106 0.67 11.51 -5.69
N ALA A 107 1.54 11.09 -4.76
CA ALA A 107 2.36 9.90 -4.92
C ALA A 107 1.51 8.65 -5.20
N ALA A 108 0.37 8.50 -4.53
CA ALA A 108 -0.54 7.39 -4.74
C ALA A 108 -1.25 7.40 -6.10
N ARG A 109 -1.56 8.60 -6.63
CA ARG A 109 -2.06 8.74 -8.01
C ARG A 109 -1.00 8.39 -9.04
N VAL A 110 0.23 8.88 -8.86
CA VAL A 110 1.38 8.57 -9.73
C VAL A 110 1.66 7.06 -9.73
N LEU A 111 1.62 6.42 -8.56
CA LEU A 111 1.82 4.98 -8.47
C LEU A 111 0.72 4.19 -9.20
N ALA A 112 -0.56 4.56 -9.00
CA ALA A 112 -1.67 3.91 -9.67
C ALA A 112 -1.55 4.01 -11.20
N ASP A 113 -1.28 5.23 -11.70
CA ASP A 113 -1.08 5.48 -13.12
C ASP A 113 0.14 4.72 -13.66
N GLY A 114 1.25 4.69 -12.92
CA GLY A 114 2.45 3.93 -13.26
C GLY A 114 2.16 2.43 -13.41
N ILE A 115 1.41 1.84 -12.48
CA ILE A 115 1.00 0.42 -12.56
C ILE A 115 0.04 0.18 -13.74
N GLU A 116 -0.88 1.11 -14.01
CA GLU A 116 -1.86 1.05 -15.12
C GLU A 116 -1.24 1.26 -16.51
N ASN A 117 -0.10 1.94 -16.59
CA ASN A 117 0.59 2.22 -17.85
C ASN A 117 1.85 1.38 -18.05
N GLN A 118 2.28 0.61 -17.04
CA GLN A 118 3.41 -0.31 -17.19
C GLN A 118 3.08 -1.35 -18.27
N ARG A 119 3.90 -1.36 -19.31
CA ARG A 119 3.79 -2.29 -20.44
C ARG A 119 4.29 -3.67 -20.01
N MET A 120 3.53 -4.71 -20.38
CA MET A 120 3.91 -6.12 -20.25
C MET A 120 5.14 -6.45 -21.11
#